data_AF-A0A212KV92-F1
#
_entry.id   AF-A0A212KV92-F1
#
_cell.length_a   1.000
_cell.length_b   1.000
_cell.length_c   1.000
_cell.angle_alpha   90.00
_cell.angle_beta   90.00
_cell.angle_gamma   90.00
#
_symmetry.space_group_name_H-M   'P 1'
#
loop_
_entity.id
_entity.type
_entity.pdbx_description
1 polymer ?
#
loop_
_entity_poly.entity_id
_entity_poly.type
_entity_poly.pdbx_seq_one_letter_code
_entity_poly.pdbx_strand_id
1 'polypeptide(L)'
;MKRNLIMNRTIARLLAIGAFACMVAGCCSAKKNKDWCGIRNSNAECDLQLLHECIVLPNSPMTLNNIISIAFERNLDLIIKQHEHAIQKEIACRDMFKMLPSLTLNGELSGRDNRVSKRSLNLGTGVLGSPSQSTEHTTKKFDATLAWSVLDFGLSFYRARQEHNRSLRICLEHQRTRQNLIFDIIREYWKAVVAWRAVEGAEEIITEAQGRREDLERQVRANVLSEIEALRHEDRLISIQIQLQGFEREYLSAKTELAKLMGLPPGQHFDIHTEIVIKTEMDEIPEIDELEQCALYNRPELFAEDMQQHIMADEVRAAFLKFFPNTTLFSSYNYDGNKFIMHNDWLSAGVKVAWNLLSIPENYHNHKSAKQRVCLARESRLKLSIGVMTQVHLAHLRYLNAQAQFDLSDDLSRVKTHLLQAGKREKQFGVIHGDTILDYKIDALFADINQLRAFAEVQISLEQLNNAIGMPLRFNNLVTQDEEPDTDTTPVDVEAQMPSDDQPLTYADSDNHQRTAQVGGTVTPTQQLHIYESTDLDHTLTPSQDSFSLQQQIIGIRLDPSL
;
A
#
# COMPACT_ATOMS: atom_id res chain seq x y z
N MET A 1 -52.32 -18.11 -50.67
CA MET A 1 -50.91 -18.46 -50.41
C MET A 1 -49.88 -17.36 -50.72
N LYS A 2 -50.03 -16.53 -51.77
CA LYS A 2 -49.06 -15.44 -52.08
C LYS A 2 -49.04 -14.25 -51.08
N ARG A 3 -50.12 -14.01 -50.34
CA ARG A 3 -50.26 -12.85 -49.43
C ARG A 3 -49.50 -13.01 -48.09
N ASN A 4 -49.39 -14.23 -47.56
CA ASN A 4 -48.63 -14.51 -46.33
C ASN A 4 -47.09 -14.45 -46.52
N LEU A 5 -46.60 -14.76 -47.73
CA LEU A 5 -45.18 -14.69 -48.08
C LEU A 5 -44.67 -13.24 -48.23
N ILE A 6 -45.55 -12.32 -48.67
CA ILE A 6 -45.22 -10.88 -48.75
C ILE A 6 -45.22 -10.27 -47.35
N MET A 7 -46.18 -10.66 -46.49
CA MET A 7 -46.30 -10.15 -45.13
C MET A 7 -45.13 -10.58 -44.23
N ASN A 8 -44.64 -11.82 -44.34
CA ASN A 8 -43.45 -12.25 -43.59
C ASN A 8 -42.15 -11.59 -44.08
N ARG A 9 -42.06 -11.24 -45.37
CA ARG A 9 -40.91 -10.49 -45.92
C ARG A 9 -40.89 -9.04 -45.44
N THR A 10 -42.05 -8.40 -45.30
CA THR A 10 -42.14 -7.04 -44.76
C THR A 10 -41.86 -7.02 -43.26
N ILE A 11 -42.33 -8.01 -42.49
CA ILE A 11 -42.07 -8.11 -41.05
C ILE A 11 -40.59 -8.43 -40.78
N ALA A 12 -39.96 -9.33 -41.53
CA ALA A 12 -38.53 -9.62 -41.37
C ALA A 12 -37.63 -8.44 -41.77
N ARG A 13 -38.02 -7.66 -42.80
CA ARG A 13 -37.32 -6.42 -43.17
C ARG A 13 -37.51 -5.34 -42.09
N LEU A 14 -38.71 -5.18 -41.53
CA LEU A 14 -38.98 -4.23 -40.46
C LEU A 14 -38.25 -4.61 -39.16
N LEU A 15 -38.15 -5.89 -38.81
CA LEU A 15 -37.37 -6.38 -37.67
C LEU A 15 -35.86 -6.22 -37.90
N ALA A 16 -35.35 -6.49 -39.11
CA ALA A 16 -33.94 -6.27 -39.44
C ALA A 16 -33.59 -4.77 -39.45
N ILE A 17 -34.47 -3.91 -39.97
CA ILE A 17 -34.30 -2.45 -39.93
C ILE A 17 -34.42 -1.95 -38.47
N GLY A 18 -35.33 -2.51 -37.67
CA GLY A 18 -35.47 -2.19 -36.24
C GLY A 18 -34.26 -2.61 -35.41
N ALA A 19 -33.72 -3.82 -35.62
CA ALA A 19 -32.51 -4.30 -34.96
C ALA A 19 -31.26 -3.54 -35.41
N PHE A 20 -31.16 -3.19 -36.70
CA PHE A 20 -30.10 -2.33 -37.22
C PHE A 20 -30.23 -0.89 -36.69
N ALA A 21 -31.44 -0.36 -36.57
CA ALA A 21 -31.67 0.94 -35.94
C ALA A 21 -31.33 0.94 -34.44
N CYS A 22 -31.63 -0.15 -33.72
CA CYS A 22 -31.20 -0.32 -32.32
C CYS A 22 -29.68 -0.51 -32.18
N MET A 23 -29.02 -1.26 -33.08
CA MET A 23 -27.55 -1.40 -33.10
C MET A 23 -26.84 -0.11 -33.49
N VAL A 24 -27.37 0.65 -34.44
CA VAL A 24 -26.79 1.93 -34.87
C VAL A 24 -27.08 3.04 -33.87
N ALA A 25 -28.25 3.04 -33.20
CA ALA A 25 -28.52 3.95 -32.08
C ALA A 25 -27.59 3.69 -30.89
N GLY A 26 -27.19 2.43 -30.66
CA GLY A 26 -26.18 2.06 -29.65
C GLY A 26 -24.75 2.47 -29.99
N CYS A 27 -24.42 2.62 -31.28
CA CYS A 27 -23.09 3.04 -31.76
C CYS A 27 -22.93 4.56 -31.91
N CYS A 28 -23.99 5.35 -31.70
CA CYS A 28 -23.93 6.81 -31.69
C CYS A 28 -23.65 7.39 -30.29
N SER A 29 -22.93 6.68 -29.42
CA SER A 29 -22.10 7.37 -28.40
C SER A 29 -20.82 7.84 -29.07
N ALA A 30 -20.97 8.84 -29.95
CA ALA A 30 -19.87 9.70 -30.33
C ALA A 30 -19.21 10.14 -29.01
N LYS A 31 -17.90 9.92 -28.88
CA LYS A 31 -17.08 10.44 -27.79
C LYS A 31 -17.32 11.95 -27.69
N LYS A 32 -18.30 12.36 -26.88
CA LYS A 32 -18.32 13.70 -26.31
C LYS A 32 -16.96 13.82 -25.63
N ASN A 33 -16.20 14.83 -26.02
CA ASN A 33 -15.01 15.20 -25.27
C ASN A 33 -15.45 15.27 -23.81
N LYS A 34 -15.00 14.33 -22.96
CA LYS A 34 -15.47 14.26 -21.58
C LYS A 34 -15.11 15.60 -20.97
N ASP A 35 -16.11 16.32 -20.48
CA ASP A 35 -15.88 17.58 -19.79
C ASP A 35 -15.25 17.27 -18.43
N TRP A 36 -13.93 17.09 -18.45
CA TRP A 36 -13.15 16.78 -17.25
C TRP A 36 -13.25 17.91 -16.22
N CYS A 37 -13.44 19.15 -16.67
CA CYS A 37 -13.66 20.29 -15.78
C CYS A 37 -15.02 20.19 -15.08
N GLY A 38 -16.09 19.88 -15.82
CA GLY A 38 -17.42 19.65 -15.25
C GLY A 38 -17.46 18.49 -14.25
N ILE A 39 -16.81 17.37 -14.57
CA ILE A 39 -16.69 16.21 -13.65
C ILE A 39 -15.89 16.59 -12.40
N ARG A 40 -14.77 17.31 -12.56
CA ARG A 40 -13.95 17.73 -11.40
C ARG A 40 -14.73 18.65 -10.46
N ASN A 41 -15.53 19.57 -11.00
CA ASN A 41 -16.36 20.47 -10.18
C ASN A 41 -17.43 19.68 -9.42
N SER A 42 -18.14 18.77 -10.08
CA SER A 42 -19.15 17.93 -9.42
C SER A 42 -18.53 17.03 -8.33
N ASN A 43 -17.36 16.45 -8.60
CA ASN A 43 -16.65 15.66 -7.59
C ASN A 43 -16.21 16.54 -6.42
N ALA A 44 -15.68 17.75 -6.67
CA ALA A 44 -15.27 18.66 -5.61
C ALA A 44 -16.44 19.06 -4.71
N GLU A 45 -17.64 19.30 -5.27
CA GLU A 45 -18.85 19.57 -4.49
C GLU A 45 -19.26 18.37 -3.62
N CYS A 46 -19.20 17.16 -4.18
CA CYS A 46 -19.47 15.92 -3.43
C CYS A 46 -18.45 15.69 -2.30
N ASP A 47 -17.16 15.84 -2.60
CA ASP A 47 -16.06 15.72 -1.65
C ASP A 47 -16.24 16.71 -0.49
N LEU A 48 -16.58 17.96 -0.78
CA LEU A 48 -16.84 18.98 0.24
C LEU A 48 -18.07 18.63 1.08
N GLN A 49 -19.14 18.08 0.50
CA GLN A 49 -20.32 17.65 1.28
C GLN A 49 -19.98 16.53 2.26
N LEU A 50 -19.26 15.50 1.80
CA LEU A 50 -18.81 14.38 2.64
C LEU A 50 -17.88 14.84 3.77
N LEU A 51 -17.03 15.83 3.51
CA LEU A 51 -16.13 16.39 4.53
C LEU A 51 -16.86 17.23 5.59
N HIS A 52 -17.99 17.86 5.26
CA HIS A 52 -18.78 18.68 6.19
C HIS A 52 -19.87 17.91 6.94
N GLU A 53 -20.03 16.61 6.68
CA GLU A 53 -20.99 15.78 7.41
C GLU A 53 -20.60 15.77 8.89
N CYS A 54 -21.45 16.39 9.74
CA CYS A 54 -21.11 16.75 11.12
C CYS A 54 -20.61 15.54 11.91
N ILE A 55 -19.33 15.60 12.29
CA ILE A 55 -18.69 14.58 13.11
C ILE A 55 -18.94 14.92 14.57
N VAL A 56 -19.61 14.01 15.28
CA VAL A 56 -19.81 14.12 16.73
C VAL A 56 -18.50 13.73 17.41
N LEU A 57 -17.71 14.73 17.80
CA LEU A 57 -16.54 14.51 18.64
C LEU A 57 -16.95 14.49 20.13
N PRO A 58 -16.22 13.79 20.99
CA PRO A 58 -16.42 13.89 22.44
C PRO A 58 -16.25 15.34 22.91
N ASN A 59 -17.12 15.79 23.83
CA ASN A 59 -17.01 17.12 24.44
C ASN A 59 -15.85 17.22 25.47
N SER A 60 -15.17 16.10 25.76
CA SER A 60 -14.03 16.02 26.68
C SER A 60 -12.70 16.11 25.92
N PRO A 61 -11.61 16.61 26.55
CA PRO A 61 -10.28 16.58 25.97
C PRO A 61 -9.91 15.17 25.48
N MET A 62 -9.46 15.07 24.22
CA MET A 62 -9.20 13.80 23.57
C MET A 62 -7.91 13.19 24.12
N THR A 63 -8.02 11.99 24.68
CA THR A 63 -6.85 11.18 25.05
C THR A 63 -6.26 10.51 23.82
N LEU A 64 -5.00 10.08 23.90
CA LEU A 64 -4.34 9.34 22.82
C LEU A 64 -5.14 8.09 22.37
N ASN A 65 -5.79 7.38 23.29
CA ASN A 65 -6.62 6.22 22.93
C ASN A 65 -7.86 6.61 22.13
N ASN A 66 -8.54 7.70 22.51
CA ASN A 66 -9.71 8.20 21.78
C ASN A 66 -9.33 8.64 20.35
N ILE A 67 -8.13 9.22 20.18
CA ILE A 67 -7.62 9.62 18.86
C ILE A 67 -7.38 8.37 17.99
N ILE A 68 -6.76 7.32 18.57
CA ILE A 68 -6.48 6.07 17.85
C ILE A 68 -7.78 5.37 17.43
N SER A 69 -8.79 5.28 18.30
CA SER A 69 -10.06 4.62 17.97
C SER A 69 -10.79 5.33 16.83
N ILE A 70 -10.91 6.66 16.91
CA ILE A 70 -11.52 7.48 15.85
C ILE A 70 -10.75 7.32 14.53
N ALA A 71 -9.41 7.29 14.60
CA ALA A 71 -8.60 7.07 13.42
C ALA A 71 -8.81 5.69 12.80
N PHE A 72 -8.97 4.62 13.59
CA PHE A 72 -9.28 3.30 13.03
C PHE A 72 -10.64 3.22 12.35
N GLU A 73 -11.63 3.94 12.84
CA GLU A 73 -12.97 3.96 12.24
C GLU A 73 -13.02 4.79 10.95
N ARG A 74 -12.25 5.88 10.88
CA ARG A 74 -12.45 6.92 9.85
C ARG A 74 -11.29 7.15 8.91
N ASN A 75 -10.10 6.63 9.21
CA ASN A 75 -8.94 6.86 8.38
C ASN A 75 -9.18 6.30 6.96
N LEU A 76 -9.09 7.18 5.96
CA LEU A 76 -9.43 6.84 4.59
C LEU A 76 -8.48 5.79 3.99
N ASP A 77 -7.21 5.77 4.38
CA ASP A 77 -6.25 4.78 3.88
C ASP A 77 -6.60 3.37 4.36
N LEU A 78 -7.10 3.23 5.59
CA LEU A 78 -7.61 1.96 6.11
C LEU A 78 -8.88 1.51 5.39
N ILE A 79 -9.85 2.40 5.22
CA ILE A 79 -11.11 2.11 4.52
C ILE A 79 -10.84 1.70 3.07
N ILE A 80 -9.94 2.40 2.37
CA ILE A 80 -9.52 2.04 1.01
C ILE A 80 -8.92 0.63 0.98
N LYS A 81 -7.99 0.31 1.90
CA LYS A 81 -7.38 -1.02 1.98
C LYS A 81 -8.40 -2.12 2.30
N GLN A 82 -9.39 -1.83 3.14
CA GLN A 82 -10.49 -2.75 3.43
C GLN A 82 -11.36 -3.01 2.17
N HIS A 83 -11.67 -1.97 1.39
CA HIS A 83 -12.40 -2.12 0.13
C HIS A 83 -11.59 -2.86 -0.93
N GLU A 84 -10.29 -2.59 -1.05
CA GLU A 84 -9.37 -3.34 -1.93
C GLU A 84 -9.40 -4.83 -1.58
N HIS A 85 -9.36 -5.17 -0.28
CA HIS A 85 -9.44 -6.54 0.19
C HIS A 85 -10.79 -7.20 -0.17
N ALA A 86 -11.91 -6.50 0.04
CA ALA A 86 -13.24 -6.99 -0.33
C ALA A 86 -13.38 -7.23 -1.84
N ILE A 87 -12.90 -6.30 -2.67
CA ILE A 87 -12.88 -6.45 -4.12
C ILE A 87 -12.02 -7.66 -4.53
N GLN A 88 -10.86 -7.82 -3.90
CA GLN A 88 -9.96 -8.93 -4.21
C GLN A 88 -10.54 -10.29 -3.79
N LYS A 89 -11.31 -10.35 -2.71
CA LYS A 89 -12.10 -11.54 -2.34
C LYS A 89 -13.13 -11.89 -3.42
N GLU A 90 -13.85 -10.91 -3.95
CA GLU A 90 -14.79 -11.11 -5.06
C GLU A 90 -14.10 -11.58 -6.35
N ILE A 91 -12.89 -11.06 -6.62
CA ILE A 91 -12.06 -11.50 -7.74
C ILE A 91 -11.64 -12.98 -7.58
N ALA A 92 -11.26 -13.39 -6.37
CA ALA A 92 -10.95 -14.78 -6.06
C ALA A 92 -12.17 -15.69 -6.22
N CYS A 93 -13.34 -15.25 -5.72
CA CYS A 93 -14.62 -15.95 -5.86
C CYS A 93 -15.04 -16.10 -7.33
N ARG A 94 -14.90 -15.04 -8.13
CA ARG A 94 -15.13 -15.07 -9.58
C ARG A 94 -14.27 -16.12 -10.27
N ASP A 95 -12.99 -16.20 -9.93
CA ASP A 95 -12.07 -17.15 -10.55
C ASP A 95 -12.32 -18.59 -10.05
N MET A 96 -12.85 -18.74 -8.84
CA MET A 96 -13.40 -20.02 -8.37
C MET A 96 -14.61 -20.45 -9.22
N PHE A 97 -15.55 -19.55 -9.51
CA PHE A 97 -16.70 -19.88 -10.36
C PHE A 97 -16.35 -20.18 -11.82
N LYS A 98 -15.22 -19.68 -12.34
CA LYS A 98 -14.72 -20.07 -13.68
C LYS A 98 -14.36 -21.54 -13.80
N MET A 99 -14.22 -22.26 -12.68
CA MET A 99 -14.01 -23.70 -12.67
C MET A 99 -15.28 -24.49 -13.04
N LEU A 100 -16.47 -23.87 -12.95
CA LEU A 100 -17.75 -24.51 -13.26
C LEU A 100 -17.93 -24.69 -14.77
N PRO A 101 -18.74 -25.68 -15.21
CA PRO A 101 -19.14 -25.80 -16.60
C PRO A 101 -19.94 -24.56 -17.04
N SER A 102 -19.67 -24.07 -18.25
CA SER A 102 -20.41 -22.95 -18.84
C SER A 102 -21.69 -23.47 -19.49
N LEU A 103 -22.83 -22.89 -19.12
CA LEU A 103 -24.11 -23.08 -19.82
C LEU A 103 -24.37 -21.87 -20.71
N THR A 104 -24.42 -22.09 -22.02
CA THR A 104 -24.69 -21.04 -23.01
C THR A 104 -25.98 -21.34 -23.75
N LEU A 105 -26.83 -20.32 -23.90
CA LEU A 105 -28.05 -20.38 -24.69
C LEU A 105 -27.86 -19.50 -25.92
N ASN A 106 -27.88 -20.11 -27.10
CA ASN A 106 -27.69 -19.41 -28.35
C ASN A 106 -28.98 -19.45 -29.17
N GLY A 107 -29.32 -18.31 -29.77
CA GLY A 107 -30.43 -18.18 -30.70
C GLY A 107 -29.92 -17.53 -31.99
N GLU A 108 -30.02 -18.24 -33.10
CA GLU A 108 -29.58 -17.76 -34.41
C GLU A 108 -30.79 -17.53 -35.33
N LEU A 109 -30.89 -16.34 -35.89
CA LEU A 109 -31.80 -16.03 -36.99
C LEU A 109 -30.96 -15.64 -38.19
N SER A 110 -30.84 -16.54 -39.16
CA SER A 110 -30.06 -16.30 -40.37
C SER A 110 -30.91 -16.39 -41.62
N GLY A 111 -30.60 -15.54 -42.59
CA GLY A 111 -31.27 -15.49 -43.90
C GLY A 111 -30.23 -15.39 -45.00
N ARG A 112 -30.45 -16.11 -46.10
CA ARG A 112 -29.57 -16.08 -47.28
C ARG A 112 -30.34 -15.63 -48.49
N ASP A 113 -29.72 -14.83 -49.36
CA ASP A 113 -30.32 -14.33 -50.59
C ASP A 113 -30.46 -15.41 -51.67
N ASN A 114 -29.47 -16.30 -51.77
CA ASN A 114 -29.45 -17.38 -52.74
C ASN A 114 -29.86 -18.74 -52.13
N ARG A 115 -30.47 -19.60 -52.95
CA ARG A 115 -30.91 -20.94 -52.52
C ARG A 115 -29.76 -21.93 -52.64
N VAL A 116 -29.41 -22.60 -51.55
CA VAL A 116 -28.43 -23.69 -51.57
C VAL A 116 -29.06 -24.90 -52.29
N SER A 117 -28.61 -25.15 -53.52
CA SER A 117 -28.98 -26.33 -54.30
C SER A 117 -27.83 -27.34 -54.24
N LYS A 118 -28.09 -28.55 -53.74
CA LYS A 118 -27.10 -29.64 -53.70
C LYS A 118 -27.50 -30.72 -54.71
N ARG A 119 -26.54 -31.25 -55.46
CA ARG A 119 -26.72 -32.49 -56.24
C ARG A 119 -26.09 -33.62 -55.44
N SER A 120 -26.87 -34.63 -55.06
CA SER A 120 -26.35 -35.84 -54.44
C SER A 120 -25.82 -36.76 -55.53
N LEU A 121 -24.59 -37.25 -55.36
CA LEU A 121 -24.03 -38.31 -56.20
C LEU A 121 -24.32 -39.64 -55.52
N ASN A 122 -24.97 -40.56 -56.23
CA ASN A 122 -25.20 -41.89 -55.69
C ASN A 122 -23.91 -42.72 -55.83
N LEU A 123 -23.23 -42.96 -54.71
CA LEU A 123 -21.90 -43.59 -54.69
C LEU A 123 -21.89 -45.03 -55.23
N GLY A 124 -23.05 -45.71 -55.28
CA GLY A 124 -23.16 -47.06 -55.85
C GLY A 124 -23.40 -47.11 -57.36
N THR A 125 -24.03 -46.09 -57.95
CA THR A 125 -24.41 -46.09 -59.39
C THR A 125 -23.71 -45.02 -60.22
N GLY A 126 -22.99 -44.08 -59.59
CA GLY A 126 -22.26 -43.00 -60.27
C GLY A 126 -23.15 -41.94 -60.94
N VAL A 127 -24.47 -42.04 -60.82
CA VAL A 127 -25.42 -41.10 -61.41
C VAL A 127 -25.60 -39.90 -60.47
N LEU A 128 -25.43 -38.69 -61.01
CA LEU A 128 -25.80 -37.45 -60.30
C LEU A 128 -27.33 -37.35 -60.22
N GLY A 129 -27.86 -37.19 -59.01
CA GLY A 129 -29.27 -36.88 -58.80
C GLY A 129 -29.65 -35.48 -59.28
N SER A 130 -30.96 -35.27 -59.46
CA SER A 130 -31.54 -33.96 -59.76
C SER A 130 -31.16 -32.93 -58.67
N PRO A 131 -30.97 -31.64 -59.02
CA PRO A 131 -30.74 -30.59 -58.03
C PRO A 131 -31.83 -30.60 -56.96
N SER A 132 -31.41 -30.73 -55.69
CA SER A 132 -32.33 -30.81 -54.56
C SER A 132 -32.07 -29.67 -53.58
N GLN A 133 -33.15 -29.19 -52.96
CA GLN A 133 -33.07 -28.20 -51.89
C GLN A 133 -33.08 -28.92 -50.56
N SER A 134 -32.07 -28.68 -49.73
CA SER A 134 -31.92 -29.26 -48.39
C SER A 134 -31.85 -28.19 -47.29
N THR A 135 -32.04 -26.93 -47.65
CA THR A 135 -31.90 -25.80 -46.72
C THR A 135 -32.91 -24.72 -47.04
N GLU A 136 -33.54 -24.19 -45.98
CA GLU A 136 -34.47 -23.08 -46.06
C GLU A 136 -33.75 -21.73 -46.26
N HIS A 137 -34.45 -20.75 -46.87
CA HIS A 137 -33.92 -19.41 -47.11
C HIS A 137 -33.76 -18.61 -45.81
N THR A 138 -34.57 -18.92 -44.80
CA THR A 138 -34.50 -18.33 -43.47
C THR A 138 -34.44 -19.48 -42.48
N THR A 139 -33.35 -19.58 -41.73
CA THR A 139 -33.12 -20.62 -40.73
C THR A 139 -33.19 -19.99 -39.35
N LYS A 140 -33.93 -20.65 -38.46
CA LYS A 140 -33.97 -20.31 -37.04
C LYS A 140 -33.32 -21.45 -36.30
N LYS A 141 -32.27 -21.18 -35.55
CA LYS A 141 -31.62 -22.19 -34.71
C LYS A 141 -31.66 -21.76 -33.26
N PHE A 142 -31.79 -22.75 -32.40
CA PHE A 142 -31.68 -22.57 -30.96
C PHE A 142 -30.80 -23.69 -30.44
N ASP A 143 -29.81 -23.36 -29.62
CA ASP A 143 -29.02 -24.36 -28.92
C ASP A 143 -28.78 -23.98 -27.47
N ALA A 144 -28.79 -25.00 -26.61
CA ALA A 144 -28.39 -24.91 -25.22
C ALA A 144 -27.17 -25.79 -25.04
N THR A 145 -26.00 -25.19 -24.85
CA THR A 145 -24.71 -25.88 -24.80
C THR A 145 -24.11 -25.77 -23.41
N LEU A 146 -23.97 -26.92 -22.74
CA LEU A 146 -23.17 -27.10 -21.53
C LEU A 146 -21.76 -27.56 -21.94
N ALA A 147 -20.74 -26.82 -21.53
CA ALA A 147 -19.34 -27.15 -21.85
C ALA A 147 -18.45 -27.05 -20.61
N TRP A 148 -17.55 -28.01 -20.45
CA TRP A 148 -16.58 -28.05 -19.36
C TRP A 148 -15.19 -28.37 -19.90
N SER A 149 -14.25 -27.46 -19.66
CA SER A 149 -12.87 -27.58 -20.12
C SER A 149 -11.97 -28.01 -18.97
N VAL A 150 -11.31 -29.16 -19.12
CA VAL A 150 -10.42 -29.73 -18.09
C VAL A 150 -9.18 -28.88 -17.91
N LEU A 151 -8.63 -28.36 -19.01
CA LEU A 151 -7.46 -27.48 -18.95
C LEU A 151 -7.83 -26.12 -18.35
N ASP A 152 -8.95 -25.53 -18.77
CA ASP A 152 -9.38 -24.24 -18.21
C ASP A 152 -9.78 -24.36 -16.75
N PHE A 153 -10.33 -25.50 -16.32
CA PHE A 153 -10.52 -25.84 -14.90
C PHE A 153 -9.19 -25.78 -14.14
N GLY A 154 -8.16 -26.51 -14.60
CA GLY A 154 -6.85 -26.53 -13.94
C GLY A 154 -6.16 -25.16 -13.92
N LEU A 155 -6.27 -24.40 -15.01
CA LEU A 155 -5.77 -23.02 -15.06
C LEU A 155 -6.54 -22.09 -14.12
N SER A 156 -7.86 -22.23 -14.05
CA SER A 156 -8.71 -21.43 -13.15
C SER A 156 -8.48 -21.81 -11.69
N PHE A 157 -8.15 -23.07 -11.39
CA PHE A 157 -7.76 -23.52 -10.05
C PHE A 157 -6.55 -22.78 -9.52
N TYR A 158 -5.44 -22.77 -10.28
CA TYR A 158 -4.24 -22.04 -9.87
C TYR A 158 -4.48 -20.52 -9.85
N ARG A 159 -5.26 -19.97 -10.80
CA ARG A 159 -5.63 -18.54 -10.76
C ARG A 159 -6.44 -18.18 -9.53
N ALA A 160 -7.44 -18.98 -9.16
CA ALA A 160 -8.23 -18.73 -7.95
C ALA A 160 -7.35 -18.75 -6.70
N ARG A 161 -6.40 -19.69 -6.61
CA ARG A 161 -5.42 -19.72 -5.50
C ARG A 161 -4.49 -18.50 -5.51
N GLN A 162 -4.06 -18.04 -6.68
CA GLN A 162 -3.30 -16.79 -6.80
C GLN A 162 -4.10 -15.59 -6.30
N GLU A 163 -5.36 -15.43 -6.73
CA GLU A 163 -6.19 -14.30 -6.33
C GLU A 163 -6.55 -14.34 -4.83
N HIS A 164 -6.70 -15.54 -4.25
CA HIS A 164 -6.85 -15.72 -2.81
C HIS A 164 -5.58 -15.32 -2.04
N ASN A 165 -4.41 -15.78 -2.47
CA ASN A 165 -3.15 -15.35 -1.85
C ASN A 165 -2.93 -13.83 -2.00
N ARG A 166 -3.41 -13.22 -3.10
CA ARG A 166 -3.42 -11.76 -3.24
C ARG A 166 -4.35 -11.08 -2.25
N SER A 167 -5.52 -11.65 -1.94
CA SER A 167 -6.38 -11.08 -0.89
C SER A 167 -5.71 -11.13 0.48
N LEU A 168 -5.02 -12.24 0.80
CA LEU A 168 -4.23 -12.33 2.04
C LEU A 168 -3.12 -11.28 2.08
N ARG A 169 -2.45 -11.02 0.96
CA ARG A 169 -1.42 -9.98 0.86
C ARG A 169 -1.99 -8.59 1.16
N ILE A 170 -3.17 -8.25 0.61
CA ILE A 170 -3.84 -6.97 0.89
C ILE A 170 -4.27 -6.88 2.36
N CYS A 171 -4.71 -7.99 2.96
CA CYS A 171 -5.02 -8.05 4.40
C CYS A 171 -3.78 -7.74 5.27
N LEU A 172 -2.62 -8.29 4.93
CA LEU A 172 -1.35 -8.02 5.61
C LEU A 172 -0.88 -6.57 5.39
N GLU A 173 -1.06 -6.02 4.18
CA GLU A 173 -0.81 -4.61 3.91
C GLU A 173 -1.72 -3.70 4.76
N HIS A 174 -2.99 -4.07 4.93
CA HIS A 174 -3.93 -3.37 5.81
C HIS A 174 -3.45 -3.39 7.27
N GLN A 175 -3.00 -4.54 7.78
CA GLN A 175 -2.40 -4.64 9.12
C GLN A 175 -1.18 -3.72 9.26
N ARG A 176 -0.27 -3.70 8.28
CA ARG A 176 0.88 -2.79 8.27
C ARG A 176 0.46 -1.32 8.31
N THR A 177 -0.53 -0.94 7.50
CA THR A 177 -1.05 0.44 7.48
C THR A 177 -1.62 0.83 8.85
N ARG A 178 -2.33 -0.08 9.53
CA ARG A 178 -2.81 0.16 10.91
C ARG A 178 -1.65 0.40 11.89
N GLN A 179 -0.59 -0.40 11.82
CA GLN A 179 0.58 -0.26 12.69
C GLN A 179 1.29 1.08 12.46
N ASN A 180 1.46 1.48 11.20
CA ASN A 180 2.06 2.77 10.85
C ASN A 180 1.20 3.95 11.27
N LEU A 181 -0.14 3.83 11.14
CA LEU A 181 -1.07 4.86 11.58
C LEU A 181 -0.96 5.12 13.09
N ILE A 182 -0.84 4.07 13.91
CA ILE A 182 -0.63 4.22 15.37
C ILE A 182 0.65 5.02 15.65
N PHE A 183 1.75 4.66 15.00
CA PHE A 183 3.04 5.35 15.16
C PHE A 183 2.97 6.82 14.74
N ASP A 184 2.35 7.11 13.59
CA ASP A 184 2.17 8.48 13.09
C ASP A 184 1.30 9.31 14.05
N ILE A 185 0.23 8.73 14.60
CA ILE A 185 -0.63 9.40 15.60
C ILE A 185 0.17 9.72 16.87
N ILE A 186 0.96 8.77 17.38
CA ILE A 186 1.76 8.96 18.59
C ILE A 186 2.78 10.09 18.39
N ARG A 187 3.45 10.11 17.22
CA ARG A 187 4.40 11.18 16.87
C ARG A 187 3.74 12.55 16.85
N GLU A 188 2.62 12.70 16.15
CA GLU A 188 1.95 14.00 16.04
C GLU A 188 1.26 14.41 17.36
N TYR A 189 0.77 13.44 18.15
CA TYR A 189 0.21 13.68 19.48
C TYR A 189 1.24 14.29 20.43
N TRP A 190 2.41 13.66 20.55
CA TRP A 190 3.48 14.16 21.41
C TRP A 190 4.02 15.52 20.94
N LYS A 191 4.12 15.72 19.62
CA LYS A 191 4.48 17.02 19.05
C LYS A 191 3.47 18.11 19.42
N ALA A 192 2.17 17.82 19.35
CA ALA A 192 1.11 18.75 19.75
C ALA A 192 1.16 19.07 21.25
N VAL A 193 1.36 18.05 22.09
CA VAL A 193 1.50 18.19 23.55
C VAL A 193 2.68 19.10 23.90
N VAL A 194 3.86 18.85 23.33
CA VAL A 194 5.08 19.66 23.59
C VAL A 194 4.86 21.10 23.15
N ALA A 195 4.30 21.31 21.97
CA ALA A 195 4.02 22.65 21.44
C ALA A 195 2.98 23.40 22.29
N TRP A 196 1.92 22.72 22.73
CA TRP A 196 0.91 23.31 23.61
C TRP A 196 1.51 23.77 24.94
N ARG A 197 2.33 22.91 25.57
CA ARG A 197 2.99 23.26 26.84
C ARG A 197 3.91 24.47 26.70
N ALA A 198 4.57 24.58 25.54
CA ALA A 198 5.41 25.72 25.22
C ALA A 198 4.61 27.02 25.03
N VAL A 199 3.44 26.95 24.37
CA VAL A 199 2.52 28.10 24.22
C VAL A 199 2.01 28.59 25.58
N GLU A 200 1.55 27.67 26.44
CA GLU A 200 1.04 28.00 27.78
C GLU A 200 2.09 28.74 28.63
N GLY A 201 3.35 28.27 28.62
CA GLY A 201 4.44 28.94 29.33
C GLY A 201 4.91 30.26 28.69
N ALA A 202 4.66 30.44 27.39
CA ALA A 202 5.13 31.60 26.64
C ALA A 202 4.34 32.87 26.92
N GLU A 203 3.03 32.79 27.18
CA GLU A 203 2.16 33.97 27.32
C GLU A 203 2.65 34.95 28.41
N GLU A 204 3.03 34.41 29.58
CA GLU A 204 3.55 35.22 30.70
C GLU A 204 4.92 35.83 30.37
N ILE A 205 5.77 35.14 29.61
CA ILE A 205 7.10 35.64 29.23
C ILE A 205 6.99 36.72 28.15
N ILE A 206 6.10 36.55 27.17
CA ILE A 206 5.89 37.53 26.11
C ILE A 206 5.37 38.85 26.69
N THR A 207 4.43 38.78 27.62
CA THR A 207 3.89 39.98 28.28
C THR A 207 4.95 40.70 29.12
N GLU A 208 5.78 39.98 29.89
CA GLU A 208 6.91 40.56 30.61
C GLU A 208 7.98 41.15 29.68
N ALA A 209 8.29 40.48 28.57
CA ALA A 209 9.25 40.93 27.57
C ALA A 209 8.81 42.22 26.86
N GLN A 210 7.51 42.36 26.56
CA GLN A 210 6.96 43.59 25.97
C GLN A 210 7.09 44.78 26.92
N GLY A 211 6.71 44.62 28.20
CA GLY A 211 6.91 45.67 29.21
C GLY A 211 8.38 46.05 29.38
N ARG A 212 9.28 45.07 29.31
CA ARG A 212 10.74 45.28 29.37
C ARG A 212 11.25 46.16 28.22
N ARG A 213 10.75 45.97 27.00
CA ARG A 213 11.16 46.78 25.83
C ARG A 213 10.78 48.24 26.03
N GLU A 214 9.59 48.52 26.53
CA GLU A 214 9.16 49.89 26.85
C GLU A 214 10.02 50.53 27.96
N ASP A 215 10.46 49.75 28.95
CA ASP A 215 11.38 50.20 29.99
C ASP A 215 12.76 50.57 29.40
N LEU A 216 13.30 49.76 28.49
CA LEU A 216 14.60 49.99 27.84
C LEU A 216 14.57 51.31 27.04
N GLU A 217 13.52 51.56 26.27
CA GLU A 217 13.35 52.82 25.54
C GLU A 217 13.30 54.04 26.47
N ARG A 218 12.70 53.89 27.67
CA ARG A 218 12.69 54.94 28.68
C ARG A 218 14.08 55.17 29.30
N GLN A 219 14.84 54.10 29.53
CA GLN A 219 16.20 54.18 30.08
C GLN A 219 17.20 54.84 29.10
N VAL A 220 17.09 54.55 27.81
CA VAL A 220 17.88 55.23 26.76
C VAL A 220 17.53 56.72 26.72
N ARG A 221 16.24 57.07 26.72
CA ARG A 221 15.80 58.49 26.77
C ARG A 221 16.26 59.23 28.02
N ALA A 222 16.41 58.52 29.13
CA ALA A 222 16.91 59.05 30.39
C ALA A 222 18.45 59.07 30.48
N ASN A 223 19.18 58.67 29.43
CA ASN A 223 20.64 58.49 29.41
C ASN A 223 21.17 57.55 30.51
N VAL A 224 20.36 56.59 30.95
CA VAL A 224 20.72 55.59 31.97
C VAL A 224 21.45 54.40 31.35
N LEU A 225 21.08 54.03 30.11
CA LEU A 225 21.63 52.90 29.38
C LEU A 225 22.19 53.36 28.03
N SER A 226 23.29 52.73 27.58
CA SER A 226 23.83 52.98 26.24
C SER A 226 22.86 52.47 25.17
N GLU A 227 22.77 53.18 24.04
CA GLU A 227 21.95 52.76 22.89
C GLU A 227 22.33 51.36 22.39
N ILE A 228 23.63 51.04 22.37
CA ILE A 228 24.11 49.72 21.93
C ILE A 228 23.66 48.62 22.89
N GLU A 229 23.69 48.87 24.20
CA GLU A 229 23.27 47.89 25.21
C GLU A 229 21.76 47.67 25.15
N ALA A 230 20.98 48.74 25.00
CA ALA A 230 19.54 48.66 24.82
C ALA A 230 19.16 47.84 23.57
N LEU A 231 19.81 48.12 22.43
CA LEU A 231 19.57 47.38 21.19
C LEU A 231 19.94 45.89 21.29
N ARG A 232 20.99 45.52 22.04
CA ARG A 232 21.32 44.10 22.29
C ARG A 232 20.25 43.40 23.13
N HIS A 233 19.72 44.08 24.15
CA HIS A 233 18.64 43.53 24.96
C HIS A 233 17.35 43.40 24.14
N GLU A 234 17.05 44.40 23.32
CA GLU A 234 15.89 44.37 22.42
C GLU A 234 16.00 43.23 21.40
N ASP A 235 17.15 43.08 20.74
CA ASP A 235 17.42 41.98 19.80
C ASP A 235 17.16 40.60 20.43
N ARG A 236 17.65 40.39 21.66
CA ARG A 236 17.43 39.14 22.41
C ARG A 236 15.95 38.90 22.70
N LEU A 237 15.23 39.92 23.18
CA LEU A 237 13.80 39.81 23.51
C LEU A 237 12.95 39.54 22.26
N ILE A 238 13.24 40.23 21.16
CA ILE A 238 12.57 39.99 19.86
C ILE A 238 12.87 38.56 19.37
N SER A 239 14.13 38.12 19.45
CA SER A 239 14.52 36.77 19.07
C SER A 239 13.76 35.70 19.85
N ILE A 240 13.60 35.89 21.17
CA ILE A 240 12.81 34.98 22.02
C ILE A 240 11.33 35.04 21.63
N GLN A 241 10.76 36.23 21.42
CA GLN A 241 9.36 36.37 21.02
C GLN A 241 9.06 35.65 19.70
N ILE A 242 9.97 35.73 18.71
CA ILE A 242 9.86 34.99 17.45
C ILE A 242 9.88 33.48 17.69
N GLN A 243 10.77 32.99 18.56
CA GLN A 243 10.83 31.56 18.91
C GLN A 243 9.55 31.09 19.61
N LEU A 244 9.05 31.87 20.57
CA LEU A 244 7.84 31.55 21.32
C LEU A 244 6.59 31.53 20.43
N GLN A 245 6.46 32.49 19.49
CA GLN A 245 5.41 32.47 18.47
C GLN A 245 5.51 31.27 17.52
N GLY A 246 6.72 30.72 17.34
CA GLY A 246 6.94 29.49 16.58
C GLY A 246 6.16 28.30 17.14
N PHE A 247 6.01 28.21 18.47
CA PHE A 247 5.31 27.11 19.13
C PHE A 247 3.81 27.08 18.84
N GLU A 248 3.15 28.23 18.70
CA GLU A 248 1.73 28.29 18.32
C GLU A 248 1.51 27.68 16.93
N ARG A 249 2.39 28.04 15.97
CA ARG A 249 2.36 27.46 14.63
C ARG A 249 2.65 25.95 14.65
N GLU A 250 3.60 25.50 15.46
CA GLU A 250 3.89 24.07 15.62
C GLU A 250 2.69 23.31 16.19
N TYR A 251 1.99 23.88 17.18
CA TYR A 251 0.79 23.31 17.77
C TYR A 251 -0.35 23.19 16.75
N LEU A 252 -0.67 24.27 16.04
CA LEU A 252 -1.72 24.27 15.00
C LEU A 252 -1.38 23.30 13.86
N SER A 253 -0.11 23.20 13.50
CA SER A 253 0.35 22.24 12.47
C SER A 253 0.16 20.80 12.95
N ALA A 254 0.60 20.46 14.16
CA ALA A 254 0.44 19.11 14.71
C ALA A 254 -1.03 18.73 14.87
N LYS A 255 -1.88 19.66 15.33
CA LYS A 255 -3.33 19.48 15.40
C LYS A 255 -3.97 19.23 14.04
N THR A 256 -3.50 19.92 13.00
CA THR A 256 -3.99 19.72 11.62
C THR A 256 -3.58 18.35 11.08
N GLU A 257 -2.36 17.90 11.33
CA GLU A 257 -1.93 16.55 10.94
C GLU A 257 -2.69 15.46 11.72
N LEU A 258 -2.95 15.65 13.01
CA LEU A 258 -3.80 14.75 13.80
C LEU A 258 -5.23 14.67 13.23
N ALA A 259 -5.82 15.82 12.85
CA ALA A 259 -7.12 15.86 12.20
C ALA A 259 -7.14 15.00 10.94
N LYS A 260 -6.11 15.13 10.10
CA LYS A 260 -5.95 14.33 8.88
C LYS A 260 -5.82 12.84 9.19
N LEU A 261 -5.00 12.44 10.17
CA LEU A 261 -4.84 11.03 10.55
C LEU A 261 -6.15 10.42 11.07
N MET A 262 -6.97 11.21 11.77
CA MET A 262 -8.32 10.84 12.22
C MET A 262 -9.39 10.88 11.12
N GLY A 263 -9.08 11.33 9.91
CA GLY A 263 -10.09 11.51 8.85
C GLY A 263 -11.10 12.62 9.14
N LEU A 264 -10.67 13.67 9.85
CA LEU A 264 -11.47 14.87 10.14
C LEU A 264 -11.17 15.98 9.10
N PRO A 265 -12.14 16.86 8.80
CA PRO A 265 -11.91 18.02 7.97
C PRO A 265 -10.86 18.97 8.58
N PRO A 266 -10.06 19.65 7.73
CA PRO A 266 -9.07 20.60 8.20
C PRO A 266 -9.76 21.77 8.93
N GLY A 267 -9.25 22.13 10.11
CA GLY A 267 -9.79 23.22 10.92
C GLY A 267 -10.91 22.82 11.88
N GLN A 268 -11.31 21.54 11.95
CA GLN A 268 -12.22 21.08 13.00
C GLN A 268 -11.60 21.32 14.39
N HIS A 269 -12.39 21.91 15.29
CA HIS A 269 -11.94 22.20 16.64
C HIS A 269 -12.09 20.97 17.54
N PHE A 270 -11.00 20.58 18.19
CA PHE A 270 -10.96 19.55 19.22
C PHE A 270 -9.83 19.85 20.20
N ASP A 271 -10.00 19.52 21.47
CA ASP A 271 -8.95 19.75 22.46
C ASP A 271 -8.21 18.46 22.77
N ILE A 272 -6.89 18.57 22.97
CA ILE A 272 -6.02 17.45 23.27
C ILE A 272 -5.85 17.40 24.79
N HIS A 273 -5.95 16.21 25.38
CA HIS A 273 -5.61 16.04 26.79
C HIS A 273 -4.09 16.21 26.97
N THR A 274 -3.70 17.23 27.73
CA THR A 274 -2.31 17.71 27.87
C THR A 274 -1.72 17.51 29.26
N GLU A 275 -2.50 17.02 30.23
CA GLU A 275 -1.99 16.63 31.54
C GLU A 275 -1.24 15.30 31.43
N ILE A 276 0.08 15.36 31.58
CA ILE A 276 0.94 14.19 31.43
C ILE A 276 1.81 14.02 32.67
N VAL A 277 1.74 12.82 33.24
CA VAL A 277 2.64 12.39 34.30
C VAL A 277 3.88 11.79 33.63
N ILE A 278 5.00 12.48 33.75
CA ILE A 278 6.31 11.94 33.35
C ILE A 278 6.61 10.76 34.28
N LYS A 279 6.62 9.54 33.74
CA LYS A 279 7.05 8.34 34.47
C LYS A 279 8.55 8.20 34.34
N THR A 280 9.23 8.04 35.47
CA THR A 280 10.70 7.90 35.55
C THR A 280 11.17 6.46 35.37
N GLU A 281 10.30 5.47 35.59
CA GLU A 281 10.63 4.05 35.42
C GLU A 281 10.34 3.62 33.99
N MET A 282 11.39 3.18 33.29
CA MET A 282 11.34 2.63 31.94
C MET A 282 11.59 1.12 32.01
N ASP A 283 10.78 0.33 31.31
CA ASP A 283 10.96 -1.12 31.23
C ASP A 283 12.28 -1.45 30.53
N GLU A 284 12.93 -2.52 30.99
CA GLU A 284 14.17 -3.01 30.38
C GLU A 284 13.88 -3.60 29.01
N ILE A 285 14.62 -3.15 27.99
CA ILE A 285 14.45 -3.62 26.61
C ILE A 285 15.29 -4.89 26.37
N PRO A 286 14.75 -5.91 25.69
CA PRO A 286 15.50 -7.11 25.30
C PRO A 286 16.74 -6.82 24.45
N GLU A 287 17.63 -7.81 24.33
CA GLU A 287 18.81 -7.69 23.47
C GLU A 287 18.45 -7.53 21.99
N ILE A 288 19.32 -6.85 21.23
CA ILE A 288 19.09 -6.53 19.82
C ILE A 288 18.82 -7.77 18.95
N ASP A 289 19.54 -8.87 19.18
CA ASP A 289 19.41 -10.09 18.40
C ASP A 289 18.02 -10.73 18.58
N GLU A 290 17.45 -10.65 19.79
CA GLU A 290 16.09 -11.12 20.06
C GLU A 290 15.05 -10.24 19.36
N LEU A 291 15.26 -8.92 19.37
CA LEU A 291 14.38 -7.97 18.67
C LEU A 291 14.41 -8.18 17.15
N GLU A 292 15.57 -8.45 16.56
CA GLU A 292 15.70 -8.74 15.13
C GLU A 292 15.01 -10.04 14.73
N GLN A 293 15.18 -11.11 15.52
CA GLN A 293 14.46 -12.37 15.29
C GLN A 293 12.95 -12.18 15.41
N CYS A 294 12.52 -11.47 16.45
CA CYS A 294 11.13 -11.14 16.69
C CYS A 294 10.52 -10.38 15.50
N ALA A 295 11.25 -9.42 14.93
CA ALA A 295 10.80 -8.69 13.74
C ALA A 295 10.64 -9.58 12.51
N LEU A 296 11.53 -10.55 12.30
CA LEU A 296 11.44 -11.49 11.18
C LEU A 296 10.19 -12.39 11.26
N TYR A 297 9.69 -12.66 12.48
CA TYR A 297 8.51 -13.49 12.70
C TYR A 297 7.20 -12.71 12.75
N ASN A 298 7.20 -11.43 13.12
CA ASN A 298 5.96 -10.71 13.39
C ASN A 298 5.61 -9.64 12.34
N ARG A 299 6.56 -9.21 11.50
CA ARG A 299 6.27 -8.12 10.55
C ARG A 299 5.38 -8.56 9.38
N PRO A 300 4.21 -7.92 9.18
CA PRO A 300 3.23 -8.33 8.18
C PRO A 300 3.74 -8.23 6.73
N GLU A 301 4.67 -7.32 6.44
CA GLU A 301 5.27 -7.19 5.11
C GLU A 301 6.14 -8.38 4.68
N LEU A 302 6.74 -9.10 5.63
CA LEU A 302 7.49 -10.33 5.31
C LEU A 302 6.55 -11.46 4.91
N PHE A 303 5.44 -11.61 5.65
CA PHE A 303 4.37 -12.54 5.28
C PHE A 303 3.73 -12.18 3.93
N ALA A 304 3.61 -10.89 3.61
CA ALA A 304 3.10 -10.43 2.33
C ALA A 304 4.00 -10.86 1.16
N GLU A 305 5.33 -10.78 1.32
CA GLU A 305 6.29 -11.30 0.35
C GLU A 305 6.27 -12.84 0.27
N ASP A 306 6.01 -13.54 1.37
CA ASP A 306 5.78 -14.99 1.35
C ASP A 306 4.56 -15.35 0.50
N MET A 307 3.44 -14.64 0.67
CA MET A 307 2.26 -14.82 -0.19
C MET A 307 2.59 -14.50 -1.65
N GLN A 308 3.40 -13.48 -1.91
CA GLN A 308 3.87 -13.17 -3.26
C GLN A 308 4.69 -14.32 -3.86
N GLN A 309 5.57 -14.96 -3.10
CA GLN A 309 6.31 -16.13 -3.55
C GLN A 309 5.37 -17.30 -3.90
N HIS A 310 4.33 -17.55 -3.09
CA HIS A 310 3.31 -18.56 -3.39
C HIS A 310 2.52 -18.25 -4.68
N ILE A 311 2.15 -16.98 -4.91
CA ILE A 311 1.49 -16.54 -6.14
C ILE A 311 2.37 -16.83 -7.37
N MET A 312 3.68 -16.54 -7.28
CA MET A 312 4.63 -16.82 -8.36
C MET A 312 4.81 -18.32 -8.59
N ALA A 313 4.85 -19.13 -7.52
CA ALA A 313 4.93 -20.60 -7.66
C ALA A 313 3.70 -21.17 -8.38
N ASP A 314 2.51 -20.63 -8.09
CA ASP A 314 1.28 -21.00 -8.80
C ASP A 314 1.28 -20.53 -10.24
N GLU A 315 1.97 -19.43 -10.55
CA GLU A 315 2.14 -18.96 -11.92
C GLU A 315 2.97 -19.96 -12.72
N VAL A 316 4.02 -20.54 -12.12
CA VAL A 316 4.82 -21.61 -12.74
C VAL A 316 3.97 -22.84 -13.02
N ARG A 317 3.14 -23.28 -12.07
CA ARG A 317 2.25 -24.43 -12.23
C ARG A 317 1.21 -24.18 -13.33
N ALA A 318 0.61 -22.99 -13.36
CA ALA A 318 -0.32 -22.58 -14.42
C ALA A 318 0.37 -22.47 -15.79
N ALA A 319 1.59 -21.95 -15.86
CA ALA A 319 2.37 -21.90 -17.09
C ALA A 319 2.70 -23.31 -17.61
N PHE A 320 3.01 -24.25 -16.72
CA PHE A 320 3.23 -25.65 -17.06
C PHE A 320 1.97 -26.33 -17.62
N LEU A 321 0.79 -26.06 -17.08
CA LEU A 321 -0.45 -26.62 -17.61
C LEU A 321 -0.69 -26.24 -19.08
N LYS A 322 -0.22 -25.08 -19.54
CA LYS A 322 -0.40 -24.63 -20.93
C LYS A 322 0.32 -25.50 -21.96
N PHE A 323 1.22 -26.41 -21.56
CA PHE A 323 1.81 -27.39 -22.48
C PHE A 323 0.84 -28.48 -22.91
N PHE A 324 -0.20 -28.75 -22.13
CA PHE A 324 -1.15 -29.83 -22.39
C PHE A 324 -2.25 -29.41 -23.37
N PRO A 325 -2.83 -30.37 -24.12
CA PRO A 325 -3.97 -30.11 -24.97
C PRO A 325 -5.21 -29.71 -24.15
N ASN A 326 -6.01 -28.79 -24.68
CA ASN A 326 -7.31 -28.46 -24.09
C ASN A 326 -8.32 -29.56 -24.42
N THR A 327 -8.86 -30.21 -23.39
CA THR A 327 -9.92 -31.22 -23.51
C THR A 327 -11.22 -30.64 -22.95
N THR A 328 -12.23 -30.51 -23.81
CA THR A 328 -13.54 -29.97 -23.47
C THR A 328 -14.61 -31.05 -23.61
N LEU A 329 -15.29 -31.36 -22.51
CA LEU A 329 -16.53 -32.13 -22.51
C LEU A 329 -17.69 -31.19 -22.85
N PHE A 330 -18.56 -31.57 -23.77
CA PHE A 330 -19.74 -30.77 -24.09
C PHE A 330 -20.99 -31.64 -24.24
N SER A 331 -22.13 -31.05 -23.90
CA SER A 331 -23.47 -31.56 -24.14
C SER A 331 -24.31 -30.40 -24.66
N SER A 332 -24.92 -30.55 -25.83
CA SER A 332 -25.78 -29.53 -26.42
C SER A 332 -27.11 -30.09 -26.88
N TYR A 333 -28.19 -29.42 -26.48
CA TYR A 333 -29.50 -29.58 -27.10
C TYR A 333 -29.60 -28.60 -28.25
N ASN A 334 -29.91 -29.08 -29.45
CA ASN A 334 -29.92 -28.27 -30.67
C ASN A 334 -31.30 -28.37 -31.32
N TYR A 335 -31.77 -27.26 -31.88
CA TYR A 335 -32.97 -27.16 -32.67
C TYR A 335 -32.68 -26.37 -33.96
N ASP A 336 -33.07 -26.91 -35.11
CA ASP A 336 -32.99 -26.27 -36.42
C ASP A 336 -34.39 -26.25 -37.07
N GLY A 337 -34.91 -25.04 -37.26
CA GLY A 337 -36.23 -24.81 -37.87
C GLY A 337 -36.28 -25.03 -39.39
N ASN A 338 -35.25 -25.59 -40.00
CA ASN A 338 -35.22 -25.93 -41.42
C ASN A 338 -36.23 -27.04 -41.75
N LYS A 339 -37.30 -26.70 -42.47
CA LYS A 339 -38.37 -27.64 -42.86
C LYS A 339 -37.95 -28.88 -43.66
N PHE A 340 -36.73 -28.90 -44.20
CA PHE A 340 -36.20 -30.02 -44.96
C PHE A 340 -35.50 -31.07 -44.07
N ILE A 341 -35.38 -30.79 -42.76
CA ILE A 341 -34.89 -31.73 -41.75
C ILE A 341 -36.10 -32.52 -41.20
N MET A 342 -35.93 -33.83 -41.03
CA MET A 342 -36.99 -34.72 -40.53
C MET A 342 -37.11 -34.69 -39.01
N HIS A 343 -35.98 -34.56 -38.31
CA HIS A 343 -35.89 -34.43 -36.85
C HIS A 343 -35.21 -33.10 -36.55
N ASN A 344 -36.01 -32.10 -36.20
CA ASN A 344 -35.56 -30.71 -36.10
C ASN A 344 -34.80 -30.45 -34.79
N ASP A 345 -34.86 -31.36 -33.83
CA ASP A 345 -34.16 -31.32 -32.57
C ASP A 345 -33.27 -32.55 -32.37
N TRP A 346 -32.11 -32.34 -31.75
CA TRP A 346 -31.22 -33.44 -31.37
C TRP A 346 -30.33 -33.06 -30.19
N LEU A 347 -29.99 -34.07 -29.39
CA LEU A 347 -29.00 -33.96 -28.33
C LEU A 347 -27.64 -34.41 -28.88
N SER A 348 -26.61 -33.59 -28.69
CA SER A 348 -25.22 -33.91 -29.00
C SER A 348 -24.43 -33.97 -27.70
N ALA A 349 -23.63 -34.99 -27.50
CA ALA A 349 -22.65 -35.03 -26.42
C ALA A 349 -21.32 -35.56 -26.97
N GLY A 350 -20.22 -35.02 -26.49
CA GLY A 350 -18.91 -35.43 -26.98
C GLY A 350 -17.75 -34.80 -26.25
N VAL A 351 -16.56 -35.25 -26.61
CA VAL A 351 -15.28 -34.72 -26.13
C VAL A 351 -14.56 -34.08 -27.30
N LYS A 352 -14.11 -32.85 -27.11
CA LYS A 352 -13.29 -32.11 -28.07
C LYS A 352 -11.90 -31.94 -27.50
N VAL A 353 -10.88 -32.36 -28.26
CA VAL A 353 -9.48 -32.15 -27.90
C VAL A 353 -8.87 -31.18 -28.90
N ALA A 354 -8.28 -30.10 -28.41
CA ALA A 354 -7.60 -29.08 -29.21
C ALA A 354 -6.20 -28.83 -28.64
N TRP A 355 -5.17 -28.91 -29.49
CA TRP A 355 -3.79 -28.62 -29.09
C TRP A 355 -3.14 -27.65 -30.05
N ASN A 356 -2.67 -26.52 -29.53
CA ASN A 356 -1.86 -25.60 -30.31
C ASN A 356 -0.38 -25.98 -30.18
N LEU A 357 0.15 -26.68 -31.18
CA LEU A 357 1.55 -27.11 -31.20
C LEU A 357 2.53 -25.95 -31.46
N LEU A 358 2.08 -24.92 -32.19
CA LEU A 358 2.93 -23.77 -32.52
C LEU A 358 3.15 -22.84 -31.32
N SER A 359 2.34 -22.94 -30.25
CA SER A 359 2.56 -22.19 -29.00
C SER A 359 3.54 -22.86 -28.04
N ILE A 360 4.10 -24.03 -28.36
CA ILE A 360 5.04 -24.74 -27.46
C ILE A 360 6.30 -23.91 -27.18
N PRO A 361 6.97 -23.29 -28.18
CA PRO A 361 8.13 -22.42 -27.91
C PRO A 361 7.77 -21.22 -27.02
N GLU A 362 6.60 -20.61 -27.25
CA GLU A 362 6.09 -19.51 -26.43
C GLU A 362 5.87 -19.97 -24.98
N ASN A 363 5.18 -21.09 -24.79
CA ASN A 363 4.93 -21.67 -23.47
C ASN A 363 6.22 -22.05 -22.74
N TYR A 364 7.26 -22.50 -23.45
CA TYR A 364 8.59 -22.75 -22.89
C TYR A 364 9.20 -21.49 -22.29
N HIS A 365 9.20 -20.38 -23.05
CA HIS A 365 9.71 -19.12 -22.55
C HIS A 365 8.85 -18.53 -21.43
N ASN A 366 7.53 -18.68 -21.49
CA ASN A 366 6.61 -18.27 -20.43
C ASN A 366 6.87 -19.04 -19.12
N HIS A 367 7.06 -20.35 -19.18
CA HIS A 367 7.40 -21.19 -18.03
C HIS A 367 8.77 -20.84 -17.44
N LYS A 368 9.79 -20.65 -18.30
CA LYS A 368 11.13 -20.24 -17.88
C LYS A 368 11.10 -18.86 -17.20
N SER A 369 10.35 -17.91 -17.76
CA SER A 369 10.16 -16.58 -17.17
C SER A 369 9.43 -16.65 -15.82
N ALA A 370 8.37 -17.45 -15.70
CA ALA A 370 7.65 -17.67 -14.44
C ALA A 370 8.59 -18.23 -13.35
N LYS A 371 9.46 -19.19 -13.69
CA LYS A 371 10.48 -19.70 -12.75
C LYS A 371 11.44 -18.61 -12.28
N GLN A 372 11.89 -17.74 -13.18
CA GLN A 372 12.74 -16.61 -12.81
C GLN A 372 12.04 -15.61 -11.88
N ARG A 373 10.72 -15.41 -12.03
CA ARG A 373 9.94 -14.57 -11.11
C ARG A 373 9.86 -15.15 -9.69
N VAL A 374 9.85 -16.47 -9.54
CA VAL A 374 9.94 -17.11 -8.20
C VAL A 374 11.29 -16.81 -7.56
N CYS A 375 12.40 -16.93 -8.30
CA CYS A 375 13.73 -16.58 -7.79
C CYS A 375 13.80 -15.10 -7.39
N LEU A 376 13.28 -14.21 -8.24
CA LEU A 376 13.20 -12.78 -7.96
C LEU A 376 12.39 -12.49 -6.67
N ALA A 377 11.25 -13.15 -6.48
CA ALA A 377 10.43 -12.99 -5.28
C ALA A 377 11.20 -13.42 -4.01
N ARG A 378 11.97 -14.51 -4.09
CA ARG A 378 12.83 -14.97 -2.98
C ARG A 378 13.93 -13.95 -2.65
N GLU A 379 14.59 -13.38 -3.67
CA GLU A 379 15.61 -12.34 -3.49
C GLU A 379 14.99 -11.04 -2.93
N SER A 380 13.79 -10.68 -3.39
CA SER A 380 13.00 -9.56 -2.85
C SER A 380 12.72 -9.73 -1.36
N ARG A 381 12.25 -10.92 -0.95
CA ARG A 381 12.01 -11.26 0.45
C ARG A 381 13.29 -11.17 1.29
N LEU A 382 14.41 -11.70 0.79
CA LEU A 382 15.70 -11.62 1.49
C LEU A 382 16.16 -10.17 1.67
N LYS A 383 16.07 -9.36 0.60
CA LYS A 383 16.35 -7.92 0.67
C LYS A 383 15.46 -7.21 1.70
N LEU A 384 14.16 -7.54 1.72
CA LEU A 384 13.23 -6.99 2.70
C LEU A 384 13.61 -7.38 4.13
N SER A 385 14.02 -8.64 4.34
CA SER A 385 14.49 -9.14 5.65
C SER A 385 15.69 -8.35 6.18
N ILE A 386 16.69 -8.08 5.32
CA ILE A 386 17.84 -7.23 5.67
C ILE A 386 17.38 -5.80 6.01
N GLY A 387 16.44 -5.26 5.23
CA GLY A 387 15.85 -3.95 5.49
C GLY A 387 15.13 -3.88 6.84
N VAL A 388 14.39 -4.93 7.19
CA VAL A 388 13.68 -5.07 8.48
C VAL A 388 14.68 -5.09 9.63
N MET A 389 15.71 -5.94 9.57
CA MET A 389 16.74 -6.00 10.63
C MET A 389 17.44 -4.65 10.79
N THR A 390 17.77 -3.98 9.68
CA THR A 390 18.37 -2.64 9.70
C THR A 390 17.44 -1.61 10.36
N GLN A 391 16.14 -1.67 10.09
CA GLN A 391 15.16 -0.77 10.72
C GLN A 391 15.06 -1.00 12.23
N VAL A 392 15.05 -2.26 12.68
CA VAL A 392 15.07 -2.61 14.11
C VAL A 392 16.33 -2.07 14.77
N HIS A 393 17.50 -2.30 14.16
CA HIS A 393 18.77 -1.82 14.67
C HIS A 393 18.80 -0.30 14.82
N LEU A 394 18.34 0.44 13.80
CA LEU A 394 18.26 1.90 13.87
C LEU A 394 17.24 2.39 14.89
N ALA A 395 16.09 1.72 15.03
CA ALA A 395 15.08 2.07 16.02
C ALA A 395 15.59 1.85 17.45
N HIS A 396 16.31 0.76 17.69
CA HIS A 396 16.94 0.47 18.97
C HIS A 396 17.99 1.53 19.34
N LEU A 397 18.88 1.88 18.41
CA LEU A 397 19.86 2.97 18.63
C LEU A 397 19.18 4.31 18.89
N ARG A 398 18.08 4.62 18.20
CA ARG A 398 17.32 5.86 18.45
C ARG A 398 16.72 5.89 19.84
N TYR A 399 16.17 4.77 20.30
CA TYR A 399 15.62 4.66 21.65
C TYR A 399 16.70 4.88 22.73
N LEU A 400 17.84 4.21 22.61
CA LEU A 400 18.95 4.39 23.57
C LEU A 400 19.46 5.84 23.60
N ASN A 401 19.58 6.48 22.43
CA ASN A 401 19.98 7.88 22.34
C ASN A 401 18.91 8.82 22.92
N ALA A 402 17.62 8.55 22.67
CA ALA A 402 16.53 9.34 23.21
C ALA A 402 16.49 9.27 24.73
N GLN A 403 16.73 8.09 25.30
CA GLN A 403 16.83 7.89 26.75
C GLN A 403 17.98 8.69 27.36
N ALA A 404 19.19 8.58 26.82
CA ALA A 404 20.34 9.35 27.29
C ALA A 404 20.11 10.87 27.16
N GLN A 405 19.45 11.32 26.09
CA GLN A 405 19.11 12.72 25.89
C GLN A 405 18.04 13.21 26.88
N PHE A 406 17.09 12.35 27.25
CA PHE A 406 16.08 12.64 28.27
C PHE A 406 16.74 12.82 29.64
N ASP A 407 17.62 11.91 30.05
CA ASP A 407 18.33 11.99 31.34
C ASP A 407 19.10 13.31 31.48
N LEU A 408 19.83 13.70 30.43
CA LEU A 408 20.56 14.99 30.40
C LEU A 408 19.62 16.20 30.43
N SER A 409 18.48 16.13 29.75
CA SER A 409 17.52 17.22 29.68
C SER A 409 16.75 17.38 31.00
N ASP A 410 16.49 16.27 31.70
CA ASP A 410 15.91 16.23 33.04
C ASP A 410 16.83 16.91 34.07
N ASP A 411 18.12 16.53 34.07
CA ASP A 411 19.12 17.16 34.91
C ASP A 411 19.24 18.66 34.62
N LEU A 412 19.22 19.07 33.35
CA LEU A 412 19.30 20.48 32.96
C LEU A 412 18.07 21.27 33.40
N SER A 413 16.85 20.75 33.21
CA SER A 413 15.62 21.38 33.70
C SER A 413 15.67 21.56 35.22
N ARG A 414 16.09 20.53 35.96
CA ARG A 414 16.25 20.61 37.43
C ARG A 414 17.22 21.73 37.81
N VAL A 415 18.38 21.81 37.17
CA VAL A 415 19.38 22.87 37.43
C VAL A 415 18.83 24.26 37.10
N LYS A 416 18.20 24.45 35.94
CA LYS A 416 17.64 25.74 35.52
C LYS A 416 16.47 26.20 36.39
N THR A 417 15.62 25.27 36.81
CA THR A 417 14.53 25.55 37.77
C THR A 417 15.09 25.97 39.12
N HIS A 418 16.10 25.27 39.64
CA HIS A 418 16.76 25.66 40.89
C HIS A 418 17.46 27.03 40.79
N LEU A 419 18.08 27.33 39.65
CA LEU A 419 18.70 28.63 39.38
C LEU A 419 17.66 29.76 39.39
N LEU A 420 16.51 29.56 38.74
CA LEU A 420 15.39 30.51 38.78
C LEU A 420 14.91 30.75 40.22
N GLN A 421 14.75 29.69 41.01
CA GLN A 421 14.35 29.80 42.42
C GLN A 421 15.40 30.51 43.29
N ALA A 422 16.69 30.27 43.06
CA ALA A 422 17.77 30.99 43.72
C ALA A 422 17.78 32.47 43.35
N GLY A 423 17.69 32.80 42.07
CA GLY A 423 17.59 34.18 41.60
C GLY A 423 16.38 34.92 42.17
N LYS A 424 15.20 34.27 42.21
CA LYS A 424 13.99 34.84 42.83
C LYS A 424 14.21 35.20 44.30
N ARG A 425 14.97 34.40 45.04
CA ARG A 425 15.34 34.70 46.44
C ARG A 425 16.31 35.87 46.53
N GLU A 426 17.35 35.91 45.70
CA GLU A 426 18.32 37.01 45.71
C GLU A 426 17.74 38.36 45.26
N LYS A 427 16.74 38.35 44.37
CA LYS A 427 15.95 39.53 44.01
C LYS A 427 15.26 40.14 45.24
N GLN A 428 14.74 39.31 46.15
CA GLN A 428 14.09 39.79 47.39
C GLN A 428 15.06 40.52 48.32
N PHE A 429 16.37 40.21 48.24
CA PHE A 429 17.42 40.86 49.01
C PHE A 429 18.11 42.02 48.25
N GLY A 430 17.62 42.39 47.06
CA GLY A 430 18.15 43.49 46.25
C GLY A 430 19.51 43.22 45.59
N VAL A 431 19.95 41.96 45.55
CA VAL A 431 21.27 41.57 45.01
C VAL A 431 21.22 41.44 43.47
N ILE A 432 20.06 41.09 42.92
CA ILE A 432 19.87 40.80 41.50
C ILE A 432 18.78 41.71 40.90
N HIS A 433 19.03 42.20 39.67
CA HIS A 433 18.11 43.08 38.92
C HIS A 433 16.95 42.30 38.28
N GLY A 434 15.89 42.99 37.86
CA GLY A 434 14.73 42.36 37.23
C GLY A 434 15.05 41.62 35.93
N ASP A 435 15.99 42.13 35.14
CA ASP A 435 16.43 41.64 33.82
C ASP A 435 16.96 40.21 33.90
N THR A 436 17.86 40.00 34.86
CA THR A 436 18.51 38.71 35.13
C THR A 436 17.50 37.64 35.56
N ILE A 437 16.38 38.04 36.16
CA ILE A 437 15.31 37.10 36.54
C ILE A 437 14.45 36.71 35.35
N LEU A 438 14.17 37.66 34.45
CA LEU A 438 13.49 37.35 33.19
C LEU A 438 14.32 36.37 32.36
N ASP A 439 15.63 36.58 32.26
CA ASP A 439 16.55 35.64 31.60
C ASP A 439 16.51 34.23 32.25
N TYR A 440 16.54 34.14 33.58
CA TYR A 440 16.41 32.83 34.26
C TYR A 440 15.04 32.18 34.03
N LYS A 441 13.97 32.98 33.89
CA LYS A 441 12.62 32.48 33.60
C LYS A 441 12.54 31.90 32.18
N ILE A 442 13.12 32.60 31.21
CA ILE A 442 13.23 32.15 29.82
C ILE A 442 14.04 30.86 29.73
N ASP A 443 15.22 30.83 30.37
CA ASP A 443 16.09 29.66 30.38
C ASP A 443 15.42 28.43 31.02
N ALA A 444 14.69 28.64 32.14
CA ALA A 444 13.94 27.57 32.78
C ALA A 444 12.80 27.06 31.89
N LEU A 445 12.02 27.95 31.27
CA LEU A 445 10.96 27.55 30.35
C LEU A 445 11.51 26.71 29.18
N PHE A 446 12.59 27.15 28.54
CA PHE A 446 13.19 26.37 27.46
C PHE A 446 13.75 25.02 27.93
N ALA A 447 14.32 24.96 29.13
CA ALA A 447 14.79 23.70 29.70
C ALA A 447 13.62 22.73 29.96
N ASP A 448 12.49 23.21 30.49
CA ASP A 448 11.28 22.41 30.73
C ASP A 448 10.66 21.92 29.41
N ILE A 449 10.58 22.78 28.38
CA ILE A 449 10.11 22.39 27.05
C ILE A 449 11.03 21.32 26.45
N ASN A 450 12.34 21.48 26.57
CA ASN A 450 13.31 20.53 26.03
C ASN A 450 13.29 19.19 26.79
N GLN A 451 13.09 19.20 28.11
CA GLN A 451 12.86 17.99 28.90
C GLN A 451 11.60 17.25 28.41
N LEU A 452 10.48 17.95 28.25
CA LEU A 452 9.24 17.35 27.75
C LEU A 452 9.40 16.84 26.30
N ARG A 453 10.14 17.56 25.47
CA ARG A 453 10.48 17.11 24.10
C ARG A 453 11.34 15.85 24.11
N ALA A 454 12.32 15.76 24.99
CA ALA A 454 13.17 14.57 25.11
C ALA A 454 12.36 13.38 25.65
N PHE A 455 11.44 13.61 26.60
CA PHE A 455 10.50 12.59 27.07
C PHE A 455 9.58 12.11 25.94
N ALA A 456 9.02 13.03 25.17
CA ALA A 456 8.23 12.71 23.98
C ALA A 456 9.04 11.86 22.98
N GLU A 457 10.31 12.19 22.74
CA GLU A 457 11.18 11.42 21.84
C GLU A 457 11.44 10.00 22.36
N VAL A 458 11.56 9.81 23.67
CA VAL A 458 11.62 8.45 24.27
C VAL A 458 10.34 7.67 23.95
N GLN A 459 9.17 8.27 24.12
CA GLN A 459 7.89 7.61 23.83
C GLN A 459 7.74 7.28 22.33
N ILE A 460 8.14 8.22 21.46
CA ILE A 460 8.09 8.05 20.01
C ILE A 460 9.07 6.97 19.55
N SER A 461 10.31 6.99 20.03
CA SER A 461 11.34 6.02 19.65
C SER A 461 11.03 4.62 20.19
N LEU A 462 10.42 4.51 21.37
CA LEU A 462 9.90 3.25 21.89
C LEU A 462 8.80 2.69 20.99
N GLU A 463 7.83 3.51 20.59
CA GLU A 463 6.80 3.06 19.65
C GLU A 463 7.41 2.72 18.27
N GLN A 464 8.42 3.48 17.82
CA GLN A 464 9.14 3.19 16.59
C GLN A 464 9.79 1.80 16.64
N LEU A 465 10.41 1.45 17.77
CA LEU A 465 11.01 0.13 17.98
C LEU A 465 9.94 -0.97 17.97
N ASN A 466 8.82 -0.75 18.65
CA ASN A 466 7.69 -1.69 18.70
C ASN A 466 7.04 -1.90 17.32
N ASN A 467 6.87 -0.83 16.54
CA ASN A 467 6.45 -0.93 15.14
C ASN A 467 7.50 -1.68 14.29
N ALA A 468 8.79 -1.41 14.49
CA ALA A 468 9.88 -2.06 13.76
C ALA A 468 9.96 -3.57 14.05
N ILE A 469 9.58 -4.04 15.24
CA ILE A 469 9.46 -5.49 15.53
C ILE A 469 8.11 -6.08 15.13
N GLY A 470 7.17 -5.27 14.62
CA GLY A 470 5.86 -5.72 14.18
C GLY A 470 4.81 -5.89 15.29
N MET A 471 5.08 -5.39 16.50
CA MET A 471 4.19 -5.45 17.67
C MET A 471 4.02 -4.07 18.30
N PRO A 472 3.09 -3.22 17.79
CA PRO A 472 2.84 -1.90 18.38
C PRO A 472 2.30 -2.05 19.82
N LEU A 473 2.78 -1.23 20.76
CA LEU A 473 2.46 -1.35 22.20
C LEU A 473 0.95 -1.30 22.48
N ARG A 474 0.21 -0.51 21.70
CA ARG A 474 -1.22 -0.31 21.89
C ARG A 474 -2.09 -1.22 21.02
N PHE A 475 -1.51 -2.15 20.27
CA PHE A 475 -2.27 -3.09 19.45
C PHE A 475 -3.01 -4.12 20.32
N ASN A 476 -2.34 -4.72 21.31
CA ASN A 476 -2.95 -5.75 22.17
C ASN A 476 -3.99 -5.19 23.16
N ASN A 477 -3.81 -3.97 23.65
CA ASN A 477 -4.69 -3.40 24.70
C ASN A 477 -6.04 -2.91 24.17
N LEU A 478 -6.17 -2.63 22.86
CA LEU A 478 -7.41 -2.18 22.23
C LEU A 478 -8.23 -3.35 21.66
N VAL A 479 -7.58 -4.40 21.16
CA VAL A 479 -8.28 -5.62 20.68
C VAL A 479 -8.96 -6.36 21.85
N THR A 480 -8.43 -6.26 23.07
CA THR A 480 -9.05 -6.89 24.25
C THR A 480 -10.33 -6.22 24.74
N GLN A 481 -10.73 -5.05 24.24
CA GLN A 481 -11.90 -4.32 24.75
C GLN A 481 -13.12 -4.29 23.83
N ASP A 482 -12.97 -4.45 22.50
CA ASP A 482 -14.08 -4.21 21.55
C ASP A 482 -14.38 -5.35 20.55
N GLU A 483 -13.74 -6.52 20.62
CA GLU A 483 -14.10 -7.66 19.77
C GLU A 483 -14.51 -8.88 20.62
N GLU A 484 -15.82 -9.17 20.65
CA GLU A 484 -16.23 -10.58 20.61
C GLU A 484 -15.47 -11.22 19.44
N PRO A 485 -14.81 -12.37 19.64
CA PRO A 485 -14.06 -12.99 18.57
C PRO A 485 -15.05 -13.30 17.45
N ASP A 486 -14.91 -12.61 16.32
CA ASP A 486 -15.50 -13.05 15.08
C ASP A 486 -15.03 -14.50 14.91
N THR A 487 -15.95 -15.45 15.04
CA THR A 487 -15.69 -16.89 14.97
C THR A 487 -15.22 -17.35 13.57
N ASP A 488 -14.77 -16.42 12.73
CA ASP A 488 -14.20 -16.64 11.40
C ASP A 488 -12.76 -16.13 11.25
N THR A 489 -12.16 -15.58 12.31
CA THR A 489 -10.71 -15.38 12.40
C THR A 489 -10.19 -16.10 13.63
N THR A 490 -10.05 -17.42 13.51
CA THR A 490 -9.11 -18.15 14.37
C THR A 490 -7.73 -17.50 14.22
N PRO A 491 -6.88 -17.53 15.26
CA PRO A 491 -5.44 -17.44 15.04
C PRO A 491 -5.12 -18.38 13.89
N VAL A 492 -4.23 -17.98 12.99
CA VAL A 492 -3.73 -18.93 11.99
C VAL A 492 -2.97 -20.01 12.77
N ASP A 493 -3.70 -21.03 13.22
CA ASP A 493 -3.16 -22.33 13.55
C ASP A 493 -2.58 -22.83 12.24
N VAL A 494 -1.25 -22.73 12.12
CA VAL A 494 -0.45 -23.25 11.00
C VAL A 494 -0.40 -24.78 11.05
N GLU A 495 -1.44 -25.45 11.55
CA GLU A 495 -1.46 -26.89 11.73
C GLU A 495 -2.70 -27.53 11.08
N ALA A 496 -2.43 -28.40 10.09
CA ALA A 496 -3.31 -29.22 9.25
C ALA A 496 -3.99 -28.49 8.05
N GLN A 497 -3.72 -28.77 6.77
CA GLN A 497 -3.05 -29.89 6.11
C GLN A 497 -2.19 -29.39 4.94
N MET A 498 -0.88 -29.53 5.08
CA MET A 498 0.03 -29.61 3.94
C MET A 498 -0.28 -30.90 3.17
N PRO A 499 -0.43 -30.89 1.83
CA PRO A 499 0.00 -32.05 1.06
C PRO A 499 1.53 -32.08 1.17
N SER A 500 2.05 -33.06 1.90
CA SER A 500 3.47 -33.40 1.94
C SER A 500 3.86 -34.00 0.59
N ASP A 501 4.01 -33.15 -0.42
CA ASP A 501 4.69 -33.46 -1.69
C ASP A 501 5.18 -32.15 -2.30
N ASP A 502 6.40 -31.78 -1.97
CA ASP A 502 7.35 -31.09 -2.85
C ASP A 502 8.66 -30.96 -2.06
N GLN A 503 9.58 -31.92 -2.27
CA GLN A 503 10.97 -31.72 -1.89
C GLN A 503 11.50 -30.45 -2.58
N PRO A 504 12.40 -29.68 -1.95
CA PRO A 504 13.07 -28.61 -2.66
C PRO A 504 13.78 -29.21 -3.88
N LEU A 505 13.51 -28.68 -5.06
CA LEU A 505 14.26 -28.98 -6.27
C LEU A 505 15.73 -28.65 -6.03
N THR A 506 16.51 -29.66 -5.63
CA THR A 506 17.97 -29.64 -5.71
C THR A 506 18.34 -29.44 -7.17
N TYR A 507 18.86 -28.25 -7.49
CA TYR A 507 19.55 -28.00 -8.74
C TYR A 507 20.88 -28.76 -8.70
N ALA A 508 20.95 -29.86 -9.44
CA ALA A 508 22.21 -30.43 -9.87
C ALA A 508 22.60 -29.73 -11.18
N ASP A 509 23.61 -28.87 -11.12
CA ASP A 509 24.35 -28.45 -12.30
C ASP A 509 25.09 -29.68 -12.84
N SER A 510 24.74 -30.09 -14.05
CA SER A 510 25.50 -31.07 -14.82
C SER A 510 26.03 -30.38 -16.08
N ASP A 511 27.17 -29.72 -15.96
CA ASP A 511 28.07 -29.56 -17.09
C ASP A 511 29.43 -30.21 -16.75
N ASN A 512 29.64 -31.29 -17.49
CA ASN A 512 30.75 -32.22 -17.42
C ASN A 512 31.91 -31.66 -18.24
N HIS A 513 33.02 -31.29 -17.60
CA HIS A 513 34.34 -31.33 -18.22
C HIS A 513 35.30 -32.12 -17.33
N GLN A 514 35.60 -33.34 -17.78
CA GLN A 514 36.65 -34.20 -17.26
C GLN A 514 38.01 -33.52 -17.40
N ARG A 515 38.78 -33.48 -16.31
CA ARG A 515 40.23 -33.77 -16.35
C ARG A 515 40.71 -34.32 -15.02
N THR A 516 41.42 -35.43 -15.14
CA THR A 516 42.00 -36.35 -14.16
C THR A 516 43.23 -35.80 -13.43
N ALA A 517 43.37 -36.14 -12.14
CA ALA A 517 44.57 -36.67 -11.44
C ALA A 517 44.53 -36.25 -9.95
N GLN A 518 44.14 -37.13 -9.01
CA GLN A 518 44.94 -38.11 -8.25
C GLN A 518 45.81 -37.55 -7.10
N VAL A 519 45.56 -38.12 -5.89
CA VAL A 519 46.40 -38.22 -4.67
C VAL A 519 46.56 -36.91 -3.88
N GLY A 520 46.35 -36.78 -2.56
CA GLY A 520 46.19 -37.69 -1.42
C GLY A 520 46.82 -36.99 -0.20
N GLY A 521 46.24 -37.14 1.01
CA GLY A 521 46.95 -36.81 2.27
C GLY A 521 46.28 -35.78 3.18
N THR A 522 45.69 -36.29 4.26
CA THR A 522 45.44 -35.62 5.55
C THR A 522 46.72 -35.06 6.17
N VAL A 523 46.69 -33.88 6.81
CA VAL A 523 47.27 -33.51 8.14
C VAL A 523 46.88 -32.05 8.47
N THR A 524 46.29 -31.82 9.66
CA THR A 524 46.20 -30.52 10.38
C THR A 524 47.29 -30.48 11.46
N PRO A 525 47.52 -29.38 12.22
CA PRO A 525 47.45 -27.92 11.99
C PRO A 525 48.83 -27.26 12.25
N THR A 526 49.02 -25.94 12.09
CA THR A 526 49.76 -25.02 13.00
C THR A 526 49.78 -23.58 12.43
N GLN A 527 49.64 -22.62 13.34
CA GLN A 527 49.67 -21.15 13.21
C GLN A 527 50.89 -20.59 12.46
N GLN A 528 50.73 -19.47 11.74
CA GLN A 528 51.35 -18.18 12.10
C GLN A 528 50.99 -17.05 11.12
N LEU A 529 50.89 -15.85 11.69
CA LEU A 529 50.65 -14.55 11.07
C LEU A 529 51.65 -14.22 9.96
N HIS A 530 51.21 -13.49 8.93
CA HIS A 530 52.02 -12.40 8.37
C HIS A 530 51.14 -11.27 7.80
N ILE A 531 51.42 -10.09 8.33
CA ILE A 531 51.04 -8.75 7.89
C ILE A 531 51.71 -8.48 6.53
N TYR A 532 51.00 -7.84 5.60
CA TYR A 532 51.63 -7.03 4.56
C TYR A 532 50.86 -5.73 4.37
N GLU A 533 51.54 -4.66 4.76
CA GLU A 533 51.26 -3.26 4.51
C GLU A 533 52.29 -2.80 3.47
N SER A 534 51.87 -2.10 2.42
CA SER A 534 52.76 -1.32 1.55
C SER A 534 52.00 -0.14 0.95
N THR A 535 52.09 0.98 1.66
CA THR A 535 52.42 2.34 1.18
C THR A 535 53.44 2.32 0.01
N ASP A 536 53.56 3.29 -0.90
CA ASP A 536 53.18 4.70 -0.94
C ASP A 536 53.43 5.29 -2.36
N LEU A 537 53.03 6.56 -2.51
CA LEU A 537 53.49 7.62 -3.44
C LEU A 537 52.77 7.76 -4.81
N ASP A 538 52.37 8.95 -5.27
CA ASP A 538 52.17 10.26 -4.65
C ASP A 538 51.57 11.23 -5.69
N HIS A 539 51.01 12.35 -5.20
CA HIS A 539 50.80 13.65 -5.86
C HIS A 539 49.64 13.81 -6.88
N THR A 540 48.80 14.86 -6.90
CA THR A 540 48.73 16.14 -6.16
C THR A 540 47.42 16.88 -6.53
N LEU A 541 46.88 17.61 -5.55
CA LEU A 541 46.21 18.93 -5.63
C LEU A 541 44.74 19.09 -6.11
N THR A 542 43.99 19.72 -5.20
CA THR A 542 42.60 20.19 -5.08
C THR A 542 42.33 21.54 -5.81
N PRO A 543 41.22 22.27 -5.56
CA PRO A 543 39.81 22.05 -5.97
C PRO A 543 39.20 23.32 -6.64
N SER A 544 37.96 23.27 -7.15
CA SER A 544 37.12 24.49 -7.27
C SER A 544 35.62 24.19 -7.29
N GLN A 545 34.89 25.01 -6.52
CA GLN A 545 33.45 25.06 -6.35
C GLN A 545 32.72 25.71 -7.55
N ASP A 546 31.39 25.77 -7.41
CA ASP A 546 30.34 26.54 -8.13
C ASP A 546 29.55 25.73 -9.16
N SER A 547 28.32 25.26 -8.89
CA SER A 547 27.03 25.91 -8.55
C SER A 547 26.10 26.01 -9.77
N PHE A 548 24.78 25.93 -9.49
CA PHE A 548 23.62 26.16 -10.38
C PHE A 548 23.07 25.04 -11.30
N SER A 549 22.16 24.26 -10.71
CA SER A 549 20.72 24.12 -11.02
C SER A 549 20.16 24.28 -12.46
N LEU A 550 19.26 23.32 -12.75
CA LEU A 550 17.96 23.40 -13.49
C LEU A 550 17.88 23.08 -14.99
N GLN A 551 17.14 22.00 -15.24
CA GLN A 551 16.10 21.77 -16.26
C GLN A 551 16.40 22.10 -17.74
N GLN A 552 16.35 21.08 -18.61
CA GLN A 552 15.23 20.89 -19.56
C GLN A 552 15.32 19.58 -20.35
N GLN A 553 14.14 19.01 -20.59
CA GLN A 553 13.83 17.95 -21.55
C GLN A 553 14.34 18.26 -22.96
N ILE A 554 14.66 17.21 -23.72
CA ILE A 554 14.18 16.90 -25.08
C ILE A 554 15.19 15.91 -25.71
N ILE A 555 14.79 14.65 -25.89
CA ILE A 555 15.39 13.78 -26.92
C ILE A 555 14.27 13.42 -27.89
N GLY A 556 14.25 14.14 -29.00
CA GLY A 556 13.59 13.71 -30.22
C GLY A 556 14.55 12.87 -31.03
N ILE A 557 14.10 11.70 -31.49
CA ILE A 557 14.71 11.01 -32.63
C ILE A 557 13.64 10.85 -33.69
N ARG A 558 14.05 11.34 -34.86
CA ARG A 558 13.37 11.54 -36.13
C ARG A 558 13.32 10.21 -36.88
N LEU A 559 12.16 9.84 -37.44
CA LEU A 559 12.04 8.82 -38.48
C LEU A 559 11.56 9.52 -39.75
N ASP A 560 12.38 9.45 -40.80
CA ASP A 560 12.07 9.96 -42.14
C ASP A 560 11.04 9.06 -42.85
N PRO A 561 10.18 9.63 -43.72
CA PRO A 561 9.24 8.88 -44.54
C PRO A 561 9.77 8.68 -45.97
N SER A 562 9.91 7.44 -46.43
CA SER A 562 9.72 7.03 -47.85
C SER A 562 10.02 5.54 -48.08
N LEU A 563 8.99 4.70 -47.95
CA LEU A 563 8.60 3.55 -48.81
C LEU A 563 7.63 2.63 -48.07
#